data_AF-A0A925V7C8-F1
#
_entry.id   AF-A0A925V7C8-F1
#
_cell.length_a   1.000
_cell.length_b   1.000
_cell.length_c   1.000
_cell.angle_alpha   90.00
_cell.angle_beta   90.00
_cell.angle_gamma   90.00
#
_symmetry.space_group_name_H-M   'P 1'
#
loop_
_entity.id
_entity.type
_entity.pdbx_description
1 polymer ?
#
loop_
_entity_poly.entity_id
_entity_poly.type
_entity_poly.pdbx_seq_one_letter_code
_entity_poly.pdbx_strand_id
1 'polypeptide(L)'
;MFGLAFIFVFALLGLNIWAIVDVARRNEHAFKAIKSDKTMWLVLVLLVGLPAAIAYLAAVRPRLESPPPQLALPGWYPDPSAPGYVRYHDGASWTAAITPMLPPAQPHYASNYPYNYPSPAYPPAPPPPPYPPTQAHPAQADYPAPGPPPSPHAGPRPGGWGEPPSG
;
A
#
# COMPACT_ATOMS: atom_id res chain seq x y z
N MET A 1 -9.99 0.11 -50.17
CA MET A 1 -10.83 -0.03 -48.96
C MET A 1 -10.29 -1.07 -47.97
N PHE A 2 -9.73 -2.20 -48.43
CA PHE A 2 -9.17 -3.23 -47.53
C PHE A 2 -8.06 -2.75 -46.59
N GLY A 3 -7.17 -1.86 -47.03
CA GLY A 3 -6.07 -1.37 -46.18
C GLY A 3 -6.51 -0.69 -44.88
N LEU A 4 -7.55 0.16 -44.92
CA LEU A 4 -8.08 0.84 -43.73
C LEU A 4 -8.72 -0.14 -42.75
N ALA A 5 -9.45 -1.13 -43.26
CA ALA A 5 -10.06 -2.16 -42.43
C ALA A 5 -8.99 -2.98 -41.69
N PHE A 6 -7.90 -3.34 -42.36
CA PHE A 6 -6.77 -4.03 -41.72
C PHE A 6 -6.12 -3.21 -40.61
N ILE A 7 -5.80 -1.95 -40.89
CA ILE A 7 -5.21 -1.04 -39.89
C ILE A 7 -6.12 -0.93 -38.66
N PHE A 8 -7.42 -0.78 -38.88
CA PHE A 8 -8.39 -0.68 -37.79
C PHE A 8 -8.40 -1.96 -36.93
N VAL A 9 -8.46 -3.14 -37.55
CA VAL A 9 -8.44 -4.42 -36.82
C VAL A 9 -7.16 -4.56 -35.99
N PHE A 10 -5.99 -4.26 -36.55
CA PHE A 10 -4.73 -4.32 -35.80
C PHE A 10 -4.66 -3.30 -34.67
N ALA A 11 -5.20 -2.09 -34.88
CA ALA A 11 -5.28 -1.08 -33.82
C ALA A 11 -6.17 -1.55 -32.66
N LEU A 12 -7.32 -2.15 -32.96
CA LEU A 12 -8.23 -2.70 -31.94
C LEU A 12 -7.59 -3.87 -31.18
N LEU A 13 -6.92 -4.78 -31.89
CA LEU A 13 -6.25 -5.93 -31.29
C LEU A 13 -5.05 -5.47 -30.43
N GLY A 14 -4.28 -4.52 -30.94
CA GLY A 14 -3.16 -3.91 -30.23
C GLY A 14 -3.60 -3.19 -28.95
N LEU A 15 -4.70 -2.42 -29.00
CA LEU A 15 -5.27 -1.78 -27.82
C LEU A 15 -5.69 -2.80 -26.75
N ASN A 16 -6.30 -3.91 -27.18
CA ASN A 16 -6.77 -4.95 -26.27
C ASN A 16 -5.59 -5.68 -25.60
N ILE A 17 -4.59 -6.09 -26.38
CA ILE A 17 -3.35 -6.69 -25.83
C ILE A 17 -2.65 -5.73 -24.86
N TRP A 18 -2.56 -4.45 -25.24
CA TRP A 18 -1.97 -3.43 -24.38
C TRP A 18 -2.72 -3.29 -23.05
N ALA A 19 -4.06 -3.29 -23.07
CA ALA A 19 -4.87 -3.24 -21.85
C ALA A 19 -4.65 -4.46 -20.95
N ILE A 20 -4.54 -5.67 -21.51
CA ILE A 20 -4.23 -6.90 -20.75
C ILE A 20 -2.87 -6.76 -20.04
N VAL A 21 -1.85 -6.30 -20.77
CA VAL A 21 -0.51 -6.09 -20.21
C VAL A 21 -0.52 -5.01 -19.12
N ASP A 22 -1.27 -3.93 -19.29
CA ASP A 22 -1.43 -2.88 -18.27
C ASP A 22 -2.07 -3.44 -16.99
N VAL A 23 -3.19 -4.18 -17.11
CA VAL A 23 -3.84 -4.84 -15.95
C VAL A 23 -2.88 -5.82 -15.27
N ALA A 24 -2.18 -6.65 -16.05
CA ALA A 24 -1.28 -7.67 -15.52
C ALA A 24 -0.09 -7.07 -14.75
N ARG A 25 0.48 -5.96 -15.25
CA ARG A 25 1.61 -5.26 -14.63
C ARG A 25 1.23 -4.48 -13.38
N ARG A 26 -0.04 -4.09 -13.21
CA ARG A 26 -0.49 -3.35 -12.03
C ARG A 26 -0.57 -4.25 -10.78
N ASN A 27 -0.20 -3.66 -9.65
CA ASN A 27 -0.14 -4.36 -8.37
C ASN A 27 -1.54 -4.52 -7.77
N GLU A 28 -1.82 -5.67 -7.16
CA GLU A 28 -3.14 -6.06 -6.65
C GLU A 28 -3.64 -5.14 -5.54
N HIS A 29 -2.74 -4.56 -4.74
CA HIS A 29 -3.14 -3.62 -3.69
C HIS A 29 -3.84 -2.38 -4.25
N ALA A 30 -3.48 -1.92 -5.45
CA ALA A 30 -4.10 -0.74 -6.07
C ALA A 30 -5.55 -1.01 -6.46
N PHE A 31 -5.86 -2.22 -6.92
CA PHE A 31 -7.23 -2.65 -7.21
C PHE A 31 -8.05 -2.78 -5.91
N LYS A 32 -7.46 -3.36 -4.86
CA LYS A 32 -8.10 -3.45 -3.53
C LYS A 32 -8.43 -2.08 -2.94
N ALA A 33 -7.55 -1.08 -3.13
CA ALA A 33 -7.78 0.28 -2.65
C ALA A 33 -9.03 0.94 -3.25
N ILE A 34 -9.40 0.57 -4.49
CA ILE A 34 -10.61 1.06 -5.17
C ILE A 34 -11.80 0.09 -5.08
N LYS A 35 -11.75 -0.87 -4.14
CA LYS A 35 -12.76 -1.94 -3.95
C LYS A 35 -13.04 -2.73 -5.22
N SER A 36 -12.00 -3.03 -5.99
CA SER A 36 -12.10 -3.79 -7.23
C SER A 36 -11.11 -4.95 -7.28
N ASP A 37 -11.40 -5.98 -8.08
CA ASP A 37 -10.58 -7.18 -8.19
C ASP A 37 -9.79 -7.20 -9.50
N LYS A 38 -8.47 -7.40 -9.40
CA LYS A 38 -7.57 -7.52 -10.56
C LYS A 38 -8.00 -8.65 -11.49
N THR A 39 -8.28 -9.83 -10.91
CA THR A 39 -8.66 -11.03 -11.67
C THR A 39 -9.95 -10.81 -12.44
N MET A 40 -10.93 -10.12 -11.85
CA MET A 40 -12.19 -9.77 -12.52
C MET A 40 -11.93 -8.93 -13.77
N TRP A 41 -11.13 -7.86 -13.66
CA TRP A 41 -10.81 -7.01 -14.81
C TRP A 41 -10.01 -7.72 -15.88
N LEU A 42 -9.05 -8.58 -15.49
CA LEU A 42 -8.27 -9.36 -16.44
C LEU A 42 -9.17 -10.32 -17.23
N VAL A 43 -10.06 -11.04 -16.56
CA VAL A 43 -11.02 -11.95 -17.20
C VAL A 43 -12.00 -11.19 -18.10
N LEU A 44 -12.51 -10.04 -17.66
CA LEU A 44 -13.40 -9.21 -18.48
C LEU A 44 -12.72 -8.72 -19.77
N VAL A 45 -11.51 -8.18 -19.67
CA VAL A 45 -10.76 -7.72 -20.87
C VAL A 45 -10.45 -8.89 -21.80
N LEU A 46 -10.10 -10.06 -21.24
CA LEU A 46 -9.80 -11.26 -22.04
C LEU A 46 -11.03 -11.81 -22.77
N LEU A 47 -12.18 -11.94 -22.10
CA LEU A 47 -13.37 -12.59 -22.65
C LEU A 47 -14.28 -11.64 -23.45
N VAL A 48 -14.46 -10.41 -22.97
CA VAL A 48 -15.34 -9.41 -23.62
C VAL A 48 -14.57 -8.64 -24.69
N GLY A 49 -13.26 -8.53 -24.54
CA GLY A 49 -12.39 -7.87 -25.50
C GLY A 49 -12.51 -6.35 -25.47
N LEU A 50 -12.66 -5.74 -26.65
CA LEU A 50 -12.54 -4.29 -26.84
C LEU A 50 -13.47 -3.45 -25.94
N PRO A 51 -14.77 -3.79 -25.76
CA PRO A 51 -15.64 -2.99 -24.90
C PRO A 51 -15.16 -2.95 -23.44
N ALA A 52 -14.70 -4.08 -22.91
CA ALA A 52 -14.15 -4.14 -21.55
C ALA A 52 -12.81 -3.40 -21.45
N ALA A 53 -11.96 -3.46 -22.49
CA ALA A 53 -10.73 -2.68 -22.54
C ALA A 53 -11.02 -1.16 -22.47
N ILE A 54 -12.00 -0.67 -23.23
CA ILE A 54 -12.40 0.75 -23.19
C ILE A 54 -12.94 1.12 -21.80
N ALA A 55 -13.82 0.29 -21.23
CA ALA A 55 -14.37 0.52 -19.89
C ALA A 55 -13.28 0.56 -18.82
N TYR A 56 -12.30 -0.36 -18.88
CA TYR A 56 -11.15 -0.39 -18.00
C TYR A 56 -10.34 0.92 -18.10
N LEU A 57 -10.00 1.35 -19.31
CA LEU A 57 -9.21 2.54 -19.54
C LEU A 57 -9.92 3.83 -19.10
N ALA A 58 -11.24 3.91 -19.28
CA ALA A 58 -12.01 5.09 -18.93
C ALA A 58 -12.34 5.17 -17.42
N ALA A 59 -12.71 4.06 -16.79
CA ALA A 59 -13.26 4.07 -15.43
C ALA A 59 -12.27 3.63 -14.36
N VAL A 60 -11.38 2.68 -14.67
CA VAL A 60 -10.51 2.04 -13.68
C VAL A 60 -9.13 2.65 -13.70
N ARG A 61 -8.55 2.83 -14.88
CA ARG A 61 -7.18 3.33 -15.05
C ARG A 61 -6.92 4.65 -14.34
N PRO A 62 -7.78 5.69 -14.45
CA PRO A 62 -7.54 6.96 -13.75
C PRO A 62 -7.57 6.81 -12.22
N ARG A 63 -8.36 5.85 -11.71
CA ARG A 63 -8.47 5.56 -10.28
C ARG A 63 -7.27 4.78 -9.74
N LEU A 64 -6.60 4.01 -10.60
CA LEU A 64 -5.37 3.30 -10.26
C LEU A 64 -4.12 4.20 -10.36
N GLU A 65 -4.20 5.31 -11.11
CA GLU A 65 -3.14 6.31 -11.26
C GLU A 65 -3.24 7.42 -10.21
N SER A 66 -4.44 7.62 -9.66
CA SER A 66 -4.60 8.38 -8.43
C SER A 66 -3.61 7.80 -7.43
N PRO A 67 -2.68 8.60 -6.87
CA PRO A 67 -1.77 8.12 -5.86
C PRO A 67 -2.62 7.32 -4.86
N PRO A 68 -2.25 6.06 -4.54
CA PRO A 68 -2.92 5.42 -3.42
C PRO A 68 -2.90 6.45 -2.29
N PRO A 69 -3.98 6.63 -1.51
CA PRO A 69 -3.87 7.42 -0.30
C PRO A 69 -2.65 6.85 0.38
N GLN A 70 -1.55 7.64 0.37
CA GLN A 70 -0.30 7.13 0.86
C GLN A 70 -0.68 6.66 2.24
N LEU A 71 -0.39 5.40 2.57
CA LEU A 71 -0.26 5.00 3.95
C LEU A 71 0.92 5.84 4.45
N ALA A 72 0.67 7.13 4.65
CA ALA A 72 1.60 8.11 5.10
C ALA A 72 1.93 7.57 6.48
N LEU A 73 3.13 7.00 6.59
CA LEU A 73 3.62 6.44 7.83
C LEU A 73 3.26 7.41 8.96
N PRO A 74 2.79 6.91 10.10
CA PRO A 74 2.39 7.79 11.20
C PRO A 74 3.45 8.88 11.43
N GLY A 75 3.11 10.14 11.18
CA GLY A 75 4.11 11.19 10.96
C GLY A 75 3.54 12.56 10.65
N TRP A 76 4.41 13.57 10.64
CA TRP A 76 4.05 14.96 10.34
C TRP A 76 4.26 15.28 8.87
N TYR A 77 3.23 15.75 8.20
CA TYR A 77 3.24 16.09 6.77
C TYR A 77 2.71 17.51 6.56
N PRO A 78 3.15 18.23 5.50
CA PRO A 78 2.60 19.54 5.16
C PRO A 78 1.07 19.50 5.01
N ASP A 79 0.38 20.44 5.66
CA ASP A 79 -1.08 20.50 5.63
C ASP A 79 -1.56 21.08 4.28
N PRO A 80 -2.29 20.30 3.45
CA PRO A 80 -2.76 20.77 2.15
C PRO A 80 -3.81 21.90 2.27
N SER A 81 -4.44 22.08 3.43
CA SER A 81 -5.43 23.12 3.69
C SER A 81 -4.85 24.40 4.29
N ALA A 82 -3.63 24.36 4.84
CA ALA A 82 -3.01 25.47 5.55
C ALA A 82 -1.50 25.56 5.24
N PRO A 83 -1.09 26.37 4.25
CA PRO A 83 0.32 26.58 3.92
C PRO A 83 1.10 27.09 5.14
N GLY A 84 2.25 26.49 5.44
CA GLY A 84 3.09 26.85 6.59
C GLY A 84 2.77 26.07 7.88
N TYR A 85 1.85 25.11 7.82
CA TYR A 85 1.58 24.16 8.90
C TYR A 85 1.91 22.74 8.47
N VAL A 86 2.26 21.91 9.45
CA VAL A 86 2.29 20.45 9.29
C VAL A 86 1.18 19.84 10.15
N ARG A 87 0.51 18.82 9.62
CA ARG A 87 -0.54 18.08 10.31
C ARG A 87 -0.08 16.63 10.48
N TYR A 88 -0.43 16.03 11.61
CA TYR A 88 -0.08 14.64 11.86
C TYR A 88 -1.05 13.71 11.12
N HIS A 89 -0.50 12.81 10.30
CA HIS A 89 -1.21 11.68 9.68
C HIS A 89 -0.89 10.42 10.49
N ASP A 90 -1.90 9.65 10.90
CA ASP A 90 -1.73 8.50 11.80
C ASP A 90 -1.51 7.16 11.07
N GLY A 91 -1.29 7.20 9.75
CA GLY A 91 -1.25 6.00 8.92
C GLY A 91 -2.55 5.72 8.17
N ALA A 92 -3.69 6.13 8.71
CA ALA A 92 -5.01 5.89 8.13
C ALA A 92 -5.73 7.19 7.74
N SER A 93 -5.55 8.26 8.51
CA SER A 93 -6.22 9.54 8.32
C SER A 93 -5.43 10.72 8.89
N TRP A 94 -5.79 11.92 8.45
CA TRP A 94 -5.29 13.16 9.05
C TRP A 94 -5.95 13.39 10.41
N THR A 95 -5.14 13.67 11.44
CA THR A 95 -5.62 13.98 12.79
C THR A 95 -5.85 15.49 12.97
N ALA A 96 -6.45 15.88 14.09
CA ALA A 96 -6.60 17.30 14.47
C ALA A 96 -5.29 17.95 14.98
N ALA A 97 -4.20 17.17 15.12
CA ALA A 97 -2.93 17.69 15.57
C ALA A 97 -2.21 18.46 14.45
N ILE A 98 -2.07 19.77 14.63
CA ILE A 98 -1.45 20.70 13.69
C ILE A 98 -0.34 21.45 14.43
N THR A 99 0.82 21.59 13.80
CA THR A 99 1.93 22.43 14.31
C THR A 99 2.41 23.39 13.23
N PRO A 100 2.83 24.61 13.59
CA PRO A 100 3.52 25.48 12.66
C PRO A 100 4.74 24.77 12.11
N MET A 101 4.95 24.84 10.80
CA MET A 101 6.19 24.39 10.20
C MET A 101 7.29 25.32 10.71
N LEU A 102 8.01 24.87 11.76
CA LEU A 102 9.20 25.58 12.24
C LEU A 102 10.09 25.82 11.01
N PRO A 103 10.57 27.06 10.79
CA PRO A 103 11.57 27.30 9.77
C PRO A 103 12.69 26.27 9.98
N PRO A 104 13.25 25.66 8.92
CA PRO A 104 14.39 24.78 9.08
C PRO A 104 15.39 25.54 9.96
N ALA A 105 15.77 24.94 11.09
CA ALA A 105 16.78 25.49 11.98
C ALA A 105 17.89 25.95 11.05
N GLN A 106 18.09 27.28 10.95
CA GLN A 106 19.06 27.87 10.05
C GLN A 106 20.34 27.07 10.31
N PRO A 107 20.88 26.33 9.32
CA PRO A 107 22.12 25.62 9.55
C PRO A 107 23.06 26.67 10.11
N HIS A 108 23.56 26.41 11.31
CA HIS A 108 24.59 27.22 11.91
C HIS A 108 25.75 27.15 10.91
N TYR A 109 25.78 28.08 9.94
CA TYR A 109 26.97 28.40 9.21
C TYR A 109 27.94 28.72 10.32
N ALA A 110 28.86 27.79 10.58
CA ALA A 110 29.93 27.95 11.53
C ALA A 110 30.71 29.17 11.06
N SER A 111 30.27 30.32 11.54
CA SER A 111 30.82 31.60 11.19
C SER A 111 32.00 31.76 12.14
N ASN A 112 33.19 31.67 11.55
CA ASN A 112 34.47 31.95 12.19
C ASN A 112 34.58 33.45 12.54
N TYR A 113 33.57 34.05 13.16
CA TYR A 113 33.64 35.42 13.66
C TYR A 113 34.09 35.38 15.13
N PRO A 114 35.25 35.98 15.47
CA PRO A 114 35.76 36.05 16.83
C PRO A 114 35.08 37.18 17.61
N TYR A 115 33.75 37.24 17.57
CA TYR A 115 33.00 38.13 18.44
C TYR A 115 32.32 37.31 19.54
N ASN A 116 32.96 37.37 20.70
CA ASN A 116 32.47 36.90 21.98
C ASN A 116 31.18 37.64 22.35
N TYR A 117 30.05 37.23 21.78
CA TYR A 117 28.74 37.63 22.28
C TYR A 117 28.37 36.75 23.48
N PRO A 118 27.90 37.33 24.59
CA PRO A 118 27.37 36.54 25.69
C PRO A 118 26.22 35.69 25.17
N SER A 119 26.30 34.38 25.42
CA SER A 119 25.26 33.43 25.02
C SER A 119 23.91 33.92 25.56
N PRO A 120 22.90 34.15 24.70
CA PRO A 120 21.56 34.39 25.19
C PRO A 120 21.15 33.14 25.99
N ALA A 121 20.67 33.36 27.21
CA ALA A 121 20.14 32.28 28.03
C ALA A 121 19.05 31.58 27.22
N TYR A 122 19.33 30.36 26.77
CA TYR A 122 18.34 29.57 26.04
C TYR A 122 17.12 29.40 26.93
N PRO A 123 15.90 29.64 26.41
CA PRO A 123 14.71 29.25 27.14
C PRO A 123 14.78 27.73 27.40
N PRO A 124 14.29 27.27 28.56
CA PRO A 124 14.24 25.85 28.86
C PRO A 124 13.53 25.10 27.73
N ALA A 125 14.02 23.90 27.40
CA ALA A 125 13.44 23.07 26.36
C ALA A 125 11.92 22.91 26.60
N PRO A 126 11.09 22.96 25.54
CA PRO A 126 9.66 22.69 25.69
C PRO A 126 9.46 21.28 26.26
N PRO A 127 8.43 21.08 27.11
CA PRO A 127 8.14 19.75 27.63
C PRO A 127 7.87 18.78 26.47
N PRO A 128 8.23 17.49 26.62
CA PRO A 128 7.87 16.48 25.63
C PRO A 128 6.34 16.49 25.43
N PRO A 129 5.87 16.20 24.20
CA PRO A 129 4.43 16.10 23.96
C PRO A 129 3.82 15.09 24.93
N PRO A 130 2.56 15.30 25.37
CA PRO A 130 1.85 14.31 26.17
C PRO A 130 1.92 12.98 25.44
N TYR A 131 2.30 11.92 26.15
CA TYR A 131 2.19 10.57 25.60
C TYR A 131 0.80 10.41 25.01
N PRO A 132 0.66 9.87 23.78
CA PRO A 132 -0.65 9.53 23.27
C PRO A 132 -1.35 8.69 24.35
N PRO A 133 -2.65 8.92 24.61
CA PRO A 133 -3.38 8.08 25.55
C PRO A 133 -3.13 6.65 25.12
N THR A 134 -2.61 5.82 26.04
CA THR A 134 -2.47 4.39 25.85
C THR A 134 -3.77 3.93 25.23
N GLN A 135 -3.76 3.65 23.92
CA GLN A 135 -4.95 3.14 23.26
C GLN A 135 -5.29 1.90 24.05
N ALA A 136 -6.45 1.93 24.73
CA ALA A 136 -6.95 0.77 25.43
C ALA A 136 -6.92 -0.34 24.39
N HIS A 137 -6.03 -1.32 24.59
CA HIS A 137 -6.02 -2.53 23.80
C HIS A 137 -7.49 -2.98 23.79
N PRO A 138 -8.15 -3.06 22.63
CA PRO A 138 -9.51 -3.58 22.60
C PRO A 138 -9.44 -4.89 23.35
N ALA A 139 -10.27 -5.02 24.39
CA ALA A 139 -10.33 -6.18 25.24
C ALA A 139 -10.20 -7.39 24.34
N GLN A 140 -9.07 -8.09 24.49
CA GLN A 140 -8.72 -9.24 23.69
C GLN A 140 -9.88 -10.21 23.91
N ALA A 141 -10.80 -10.23 22.94
CA ALA A 141 -11.97 -11.07 23.01
C ALA A 141 -11.44 -12.47 23.30
N ASP A 142 -11.97 -13.11 24.34
CA ASP A 142 -11.68 -14.48 24.73
C ASP A 142 -11.94 -15.40 23.53
N TYR A 143 -10.98 -15.46 22.61
CA TYR A 143 -10.93 -16.50 21.62
C TYR A 143 -10.59 -17.76 22.41
N PRO A 144 -11.48 -18.77 22.44
CA PRO A 144 -11.15 -20.04 23.06
C PRO A 144 -9.85 -20.53 22.43
N ALA A 145 -8.92 -20.96 23.27
CA ALA A 145 -7.62 -21.47 22.85
C ALA A 145 -7.83 -22.44 21.67
N PRO A 146 -7.07 -22.30 20.57
CA PRO A 146 -7.13 -23.26 19.49
C PRO A 146 -6.89 -24.65 20.08
N GLY A 147 -7.85 -25.55 19.88
CA GLY A 147 -7.76 -26.92 20.34
C GLY A 147 -6.46 -27.58 19.86
N PRO A 148 -5.98 -28.61 20.57
CA PRO A 148 -4.76 -29.32 20.16
C PRO A 148 -4.91 -29.80 18.72
N PRO A 149 -3.83 -29.70 17.91
CA PRO A 149 -3.86 -30.16 16.54
C PRO A 149 -4.25 -31.65 16.49
N PRO A 150 -5.03 -32.08 15.49
CA PRO A 150 -5.39 -33.48 15.35
C PRO A 150 -4.11 -34.32 15.24
N SER A 151 -4.03 -35.38 16.04
CA SER A 151 -2.90 -36.30 16.03
C SER A 151 -2.65 -36.80 14.60
N PRO A 152 -1.40 -36.78 14.12
CA PRO A 152 -1.08 -37.31 12.80
C PRO A 152 -1.51 -38.78 12.75
N HIS A 153 -2.47 -39.07 11.87
CA HIS A 153 -2.94 -40.40 11.58
C HIS A 153 -1.73 -41.27 11.22
N ALA A 154 -1.49 -42.31 12.02
CA ALA A 154 -0.52 -43.34 11.73
C ALA A 154 -0.89 -43.97 10.38
N GLY A 155 -0.07 -43.71 9.37
CA GLY A 155 -0.20 -44.38 8.07
C GLY A 155 -0.07 -45.90 8.23
N PRO A 156 -0.67 -46.68 7.33
CA PRO A 156 -0.57 -48.13 7.36
C PRO A 156 0.89 -48.57 7.21
N ARG A 157 1.33 -49.45 8.12
CA ARG A 157 2.63 -50.12 8.04
C ARG A 157 2.73 -50.88 6.71
N PRO A 158 3.80 -50.69 5.91
CA PRO A 158 4.05 -51.54 4.75
C PRO A 158 4.40 -52.93 5.25
N GLY A 159 3.45 -53.85 5.10
CA GLY A 159 3.60 -55.26 5.43
C GLY A 159 4.38 -56.02 4.36
N GLY A 160 5.33 -56.84 4.83
CA GLY A 160 5.58 -58.19 4.34
C GLY A 160 6.14 -58.34 2.93
N TRP A 161 7.45 -58.27 2.79
CA TRP A 161 8.14 -58.99 1.72
C TRP A 161 8.15 -60.47 2.08
N GLY A 162 7.42 -61.28 1.31
CA GLY A 162 7.35 -62.72 1.46
C GLY A 162 8.69 -63.39 1.19
N GLU A 163 9.04 -64.36 2.04
CA GLU A 163 10.12 -65.32 1.80
C GLU A 163 9.71 -66.28 0.66
N PRO A 164 10.60 -66.55 -0.31
CA PRO A 164 10.35 -67.61 -1.28
C PRO A 164 10.57 -69.00 -0.64
N PRO A 165 9.77 -70.01 -1.00
CA PRO A 165 9.98 -71.37 -0.53
C PRO A 165 11.25 -71.96 -1.12
N SER A 166 12.04 -72.59 -0.26
CA SER A 166 13.21 -73.39 -0.60
C SER A 166 12.77 -74.70 -1.27
N GLY A 167 13.16 -74.88 -2.53
CA GLY A 167 13.07 -76.11 -3.31
C GLY A 167 14.21 -76.17 -4.31
#